data_AF-A0A662PXK5-F1
#
_entry.id   AF-A0A662PXK5-F1
#
_cell.length_a   1.000
_cell.length_b   1.000
_cell.length_c   1.000
_cell.angle_alpha   90.00
_cell.angle_beta   90.00
_cell.angle_gamma   90.00
#
_symmetry.space_group_name_H-M   'P 1'
#
loop_
_entity.id
_entity.type
_entity.pdbx_description
1 polymer ?
#
loop_
_entity_poly.entity_id
_entity_poly.type
_entity_poly.pdbx_seq_one_letter_code
_entity_poly.pdbx_strand_id
1 'polypeptide(L)'
;MLPSNISSSKRSIALKGWRLIAMSVRERVRRELRAGLDDLDEGIREAASRYLRGELSLREYLDLRARLEAEKEKKVLENLRRFHSPKSGTRPR
;
A
#
# COMPACT_ATOMS: atom_id res chain seq x y z
N MET A 1 24.12 -40.71 -7.24
CA MET A 1 22.84 -40.81 -7.99
C MET A 1 21.80 -39.96 -7.28
N LEU A 2 21.34 -38.85 -7.86
CA LEU A 2 20.23 -38.06 -7.32
C LEU A 2 18.92 -38.54 -7.96
N PRO A 3 17.82 -38.71 -7.20
CA PRO A 3 16.56 -39.18 -7.77
C PRO A 3 15.89 -38.09 -8.61
N SER A 4 16.06 -38.22 -9.92
CA SER A 4 15.36 -37.50 -10.96
C SER A 4 13.95 -38.07 -11.15
N ASN A 5 12.95 -37.70 -10.33
CA ASN A 5 11.55 -37.79 -10.77
C ASN A 5 10.54 -37.14 -9.82
N ILE A 6 10.43 -35.82 -9.89
CA ILE A 6 9.17 -35.15 -9.54
C ILE A 6 8.31 -35.14 -10.82
N SER A 7 7.24 -35.93 -10.82
CA SER A 7 6.21 -36.01 -11.89
C SER A 7 5.76 -34.62 -12.33
N SER A 8 5.53 -34.44 -13.64
CA SER A 8 5.08 -33.18 -14.25
C SER A 8 3.84 -32.59 -13.56
N SER A 9 2.95 -33.47 -13.08
CA SER A 9 1.75 -33.09 -12.30
C SER A 9 2.09 -32.46 -10.95
N LYS A 10 3.07 -33.02 -10.22
CA LYS A 10 3.53 -32.48 -8.93
C LYS A 10 4.23 -31.12 -9.10
N ARG A 11 4.97 -30.91 -10.20
CA ARG A 11 5.57 -29.60 -10.52
C ARG A 11 4.51 -28.55 -10.86
N SER A 12 3.47 -28.91 -11.60
CA SER A 12 2.36 -28.01 -11.95
C SER A 12 1.60 -27.53 -10.71
N ILE A 13 1.31 -28.44 -9.77
CA ILE A 13 0.63 -28.11 -8.50
C ILE A 13 1.51 -27.19 -7.64
N ALA A 14 2.81 -27.48 -7.54
CA ALA A 14 3.75 -26.60 -6.84
C ALA A 14 3.76 -25.20 -7.47
N LEU A 15 3.91 -25.08 -8.79
CA LEU A 15 3.92 -23.78 -9.48
C LEU A 15 2.64 -22.97 -9.23
N LYS A 16 1.47 -23.62 -9.26
CA LYS A 16 0.18 -22.99 -8.94
C LYS A 16 0.14 -22.49 -7.49
N GLY A 17 0.64 -23.30 -6.54
CA GLY A 17 0.75 -22.92 -5.13
C GLY A 17 1.65 -21.70 -4.90
N TRP A 18 2.84 -21.70 -5.51
CA TRP A 18 3.78 -20.55 -5.44
C TRP A 18 3.17 -19.28 -6.04
N ARG A 19 2.44 -19.39 -7.16
CA ARG A 19 1.75 -18.26 -7.78
C ARG A 19 0.67 -17.67 -6.88
N LEU A 20 -0.12 -18.52 -6.21
CA LEU A 20 -1.15 -18.07 -5.26
C LEU A 20 -0.52 -17.35 -4.06
N ILE A 21 0.58 -17.86 -3.51
CA ILE A 21 1.32 -17.22 -2.41
C ILE A 21 1.89 -15.87 -2.85
N ALA A 22 2.49 -15.79 -4.04
CA ALA A 22 3.04 -14.53 -4.56
C ALA A 22 1.96 -13.46 -4.76
N MET A 23 0.76 -13.85 -5.22
CA MET A 23 -0.38 -12.92 -5.35
C MET A 23 -0.89 -12.45 -3.98
N SER A 24 -0.96 -13.32 -2.97
CA SER A 24 -1.43 -12.92 -1.64
C SER A 24 -0.46 -11.95 -0.96
N VAL A 25 0.85 -12.18 -1.11
CA VAL A 25 1.89 -11.26 -0.63
C VAL A 25 1.78 -9.91 -1.33
N ARG A 26 1.59 -9.89 -2.65
CA ARG A 26 1.41 -8.65 -3.43
C ARG A 26 0.21 -7.84 -2.95
N GLU A 27 -0.95 -8.48 -2.77
CA GLU A 27 -2.15 -7.78 -2.30
C GLU A 27 -1.99 -7.25 -0.88
N ARG A 28 -1.31 -8.00 0.00
CA ARG A 28 -0.98 -7.53 1.33
C ARG A 28 -0.10 -6.28 1.29
N VAL A 29 0.99 -6.31 0.51
CA VAL A 29 1.89 -5.16 0.35
C VAL A 29 1.11 -3.96 -0.20
N ARG A 30 0.27 -4.18 -1.22
CA ARG A 30 -0.57 -3.12 -1.81
C ARG A 30 -1.51 -2.50 -0.78
N ARG A 31 -2.19 -3.32 0.04
CA ARG A 31 -3.10 -2.84 1.09
C ARG A 31 -2.35 -2.04 2.16
N GLU A 32 -1.21 -2.55 2.63
CA GLU A 32 -0.40 -1.88 3.65
C GLU A 32 0.19 -0.55 3.11
N LEU A 33 0.58 -0.47 1.83
CA LEU A 33 1.03 0.78 1.20
C LEU A 33 -0.09 1.82 1.03
N ARG A 34 -1.32 1.37 0.76
CA ARG A 34 -2.50 2.25 0.58
C ARG A 34 -3.23 2.62 1.86
N ALA A 35 -2.87 2.00 2.98
CA ALA A 35 -3.59 2.17 4.23
C ALA A 35 -3.68 3.65 4.65
N GLY A 36 -4.92 4.16 4.73
CA GLY A 36 -5.23 5.54 5.11
C GLY A 36 -4.95 6.60 4.04
N LEU A 37 -4.58 6.21 2.81
CA LEU A 37 -4.45 7.15 1.70
C LEU A 37 -5.80 7.48 1.06
N ASP A 38 -6.73 6.52 1.02
CA ASP A 38 -8.05 6.69 0.40
C ASP A 38 -8.87 7.80 1.11
N ASP A 39 -8.79 7.88 2.44
CA ASP A 39 -9.46 8.93 3.23
C ASP A 39 -8.89 10.33 2.93
N LEU A 40 -7.56 10.42 2.75
CA LEU A 40 -6.89 11.68 2.38
C LEU A 40 -7.23 12.07 0.94
N ASP A 41 -7.30 11.11 0.02
CA ASP A 41 -7.73 11.33 -1.36
C ASP A 41 -9.19 11.79 -1.44
N GLU A 42 -10.07 11.25 -0.59
CA GLU A 42 -11.44 11.74 -0.45
C GLU A 42 -11.46 13.17 0.12
N GLY A 43 -10.71 13.44 1.19
CA GLY A 43 -10.62 14.78 1.78
C GLY A 43 -10.14 15.84 0.78
N ILE A 44 -9.16 15.52 -0.07
CA ILE A 44 -8.68 16.42 -1.13
C ILE A 44 -9.79 16.67 -2.18
N ARG A 45 -10.52 15.62 -2.59
CA ARG A 45 -11.66 15.74 -3.52
C ARG A 45 -12.80 16.55 -2.91
N GLU A 46 -13.08 16.37 -1.62
CA GLU A 46 -14.08 17.14 -0.90
C GLU A 46 -13.68 18.60 -0.79
N ALA A 47 -12.43 18.92 -0.43
CA ALA A 47 -11.93 20.29 -0.36
C ALA A 47 -12.10 21.02 -1.70
N ALA A 48 -11.77 20.36 -2.82
CA ALA A 48 -12.00 20.90 -4.16
C ALA A 48 -13.49 21.10 -4.45
N SER A 49 -14.34 20.14 -4.09
CA SER A 49 -15.79 20.23 -4.29
C SER A 49 -16.41 21.39 -3.50
N ARG A 50 -16.02 21.57 -2.23
CA ARG A 50 -16.47 22.67 -1.37
C ARG A 50 -16.06 24.04 -1.92
N TYR A 51 -14.83 24.16 -2.43
CA TYR A 51 -14.38 25.36 -3.13
C TYR A 51 -15.23 25.67 -4.37
N LEU A 52 -15.48 24.67 -5.22
CA LEU A 52 -16.30 24.83 -6.42
C LEU A 52 -17.76 25.20 -6.12
N ARG A 53 -18.30 24.77 -4.98
CA ARG A 53 -19.62 25.19 -4.48
C ARG A 53 -19.64 26.57 -3.82
N GLY A 54 -18.48 27.23 -3.67
CA GLY A 54 -18.35 28.51 -2.99
C GLY A 54 -18.40 28.44 -1.46
N GLU A 55 -18.28 27.24 -0.88
CA GLU A 55 -18.30 27.03 0.58
C GLU A 55 -16.94 27.30 1.23
N LEU A 56 -15.88 27.42 0.42
CA LEU A 56 -14.55 27.84 0.84
C LEU A 56 -14.11 29.00 -0.04
N SER A 57 -13.49 30.01 0.56
CA SER A 57 -12.69 30.98 -0.19
C SER A 57 -11.48 30.29 -0.84
N LEU A 58 -10.88 30.93 -1.85
CA LEU A 58 -9.65 30.43 -2.46
C LEU A 58 -8.55 30.20 -1.42
N ARG A 59 -8.41 31.10 -0.43
CA ARG A 59 -7.39 30.98 0.60
C ARG A 59 -7.64 29.78 1.51
N GLU A 60 -8.87 29.61 2.00
CA GLU A 60 -9.23 28.47 2.85
C GLU A 60 -9.07 27.14 2.12
N TYR A 61 -9.42 27.09 0.84
CA TYR A 61 -9.20 25.92 0.00
C TYR A 61 -7.72 25.58 -0.15
N LEU A 62 -6.87 26.57 -0.47
CA LEU A 62 -5.44 26.36 -0.62
C LEU A 62 -4.79 25.91 0.68
N ASP A 63 -5.15 26.54 1.81
CA ASP A 63 -4.65 26.17 3.14
C ASP A 63 -5.06 24.73 3.52
N LEU A 64 -6.33 24.37 3.30
CA LEU A 64 -6.83 23.02 3.56
C LEU A 64 -6.16 21.98 2.66
N ARG A 65 -6.06 22.26 1.36
CA ARG A 65 -5.43 21.35 0.39
C ARG A 65 -3.96 21.14 0.71
N ALA A 66 -3.22 22.20 1.02
CA ALA A 66 -1.80 22.10 1.39
C ALA A 66 -1.60 21.20 2.62
N ARG A 67 -2.46 21.32 3.64
CA ARG A 67 -2.41 20.45 4.83
C ARG A 67 -2.67 18.98 4.48
N LEU A 68 -3.71 18.70 3.70
CA LEU A 68 -4.07 17.33 3.31
C LEU A 68 -2.99 16.66 2.45
N GLU A 69 -2.40 17.40 1.50
CA GLU A 69 -1.31 16.88 0.65
C GLU A 69 -0.05 16.59 1.49
N ALA A 70 0.29 17.46 2.45
CA ALA A 70 1.41 17.23 3.36
C ALA A 70 1.17 16.02 4.29
N GLU A 71 -0.05 15.84 4.79
CA GLU A 71 -0.43 14.65 5.56
C GLU A 71 -0.34 13.38 4.71
N LYS A 72 -0.76 13.44 3.44
CA LYS A 72 -0.65 12.33 2.50
C LYS A 72 0.80 11.95 2.23
N GLU A 73 1.69 12.93 2.01
CA GLU A 73 3.12 12.68 1.87
C GLU A 73 3.70 11.99 3.11
N LYS A 74 3.41 12.53 4.30
CA LYS A 74 3.82 11.91 5.57
C LYS A 74 3.32 10.47 5.68
N LYS A 75 2.06 10.22 5.32
CA LYS A 75 1.45 8.88 5.37
C LYS A 75 2.11 7.90 4.41
N VAL A 76 2.43 8.34 3.19
CA VAL A 76 3.17 7.54 2.21
C VAL A 76 4.53 7.14 2.78
N LEU A 77 5.27 8.07 3.36
CA LEU A 77 6.57 7.80 3.97
C LEU A 77 6.46 6.83 5.16
N GLU A 78 5.45 7.00 6.02
CA GLU A 78 5.17 6.07 7.12
C GLU A 78 4.87 4.66 6.61
N ASN A 79 4.02 4.54 5.59
CA ASN A 79 3.65 3.26 5.01
C ASN A 79 4.89 2.58 4.40
N LEU A 80 5.74 3.30 3.68
CA LEU A 80 6.99 2.79 3.13
C LEU A 80 7.99 2.35 4.22
N ARG A 81 8.17 3.15 5.27
CA ARG A 81 9.09 2.81 6.38
C ARG A 81 8.73 1.49 7.07
N ARG A 82 7.44 1.15 7.18
CA ARG A 82 6.98 -0.12 7.75
C ARG A 82 7.48 -1.35 6.98
N PHE A 83 7.81 -1.20 5.70
CA PHE A 83 8.42 -2.26 4.90
C PHE A 83 9.94 -2.30 4.97
N HIS A 84 10.59 -1.16 5.22
CA HIS A 84 12.05 -1.05 5.30
C HIS A 84 12.60 -1.30 6.71
N SER A 85 11.80 -1.16 7.76
CA SER A 85 12.25 -1.55 9.11
C SER A 85 12.33 -3.07 9.21
N PRO A 86 13.51 -3.65 9.52
CA PRO A 86 13.60 -5.06 9.84
C PRO A 86 12.69 -5.31 11.05
N LYS A 87 11.80 -6.29 10.95
CA LYS A 87 11.10 -6.80 12.13
C LYS A 87 12.19 -7.26 13.11
N SER A 88 12.41 -6.50 14.16
CA SER A 88 13.28 -6.89 15.28
C SER A 88 12.70 -8.17 15.89
N GLY A 89 13.17 -9.34 15.44
CA GLY A 89 12.55 -10.60 15.85
C GLY A 89 13.08 -11.89 15.26
N THR A 90 13.91 -11.89 14.21
CA THR A 90 14.52 -13.15 13.72
C THR A 90 15.97 -12.97 13.37
N ARG A 91 16.83 -12.96 14.40
CA ARG A 91 18.21 -13.43 14.27
C ARG A 91 18.27 -14.81 14.93
N PRO A 92 18.45 -15.91 14.19
CA PRO A 92 18.84 -17.16 14.80
C PRO A 92 20.21 -16.94 15.47
N ARG A 93 20.34 -17.33 16.74
CA ARG A 93 21.65 -17.53 17.35
C ARG A 93 22.31 -18.76 16.73
#